data_AF-A0A432CCI9-F1
#
_entry.id   AF-A0A432CCI9-F1
#
_cell.length_a   1.000
_cell.length_b   1.000
_cell.length_c   1.000
_cell.angle_alpha   90.00
_cell.angle_beta   90.00
_cell.angle_gamma   90.00
#
_symmetry.space_group_name_H-M   'P 1'
#
loop_
_entity.id
_entity.type
_entity.pdbx_description
1 polymer ?
#
loop_
_entity_poly.entity_id
_entity_poly.type
_entity_poly.pdbx_seq_one_letter_code
_entity_poly.pdbx_strand_id
1 'polypeptide(L)' 'MKAFFEGIQYLFVNILFAPLDFLRSLELTSWFAANTINWIFMIICASAMVYWIKQLKIFEEAGTEKQDTTAHSFLK' A
#
# COMPACT_ATOMS: atom_id res chain seq x y z
N MET A 1 -8.90 -27.37 32.01
CA MET A 1 -8.09 -26.84 30.90
C MET A 1 -8.86 -26.67 29.59
N LYS A 2 -9.78 -27.59 29.19
CA LYS A 2 -10.56 -27.49 27.94
C LYS A 2 -11.28 -26.14 27.74
N ALA A 3 -12.01 -25.67 28.75
CA ALA A 3 -12.74 -24.41 28.70
C ALA A 3 -11.85 -23.18 28.43
N PHE A 4 -10.58 -23.20 28.87
CA PHE A 4 -9.65 -22.10 28.60
C PHE A 4 -9.30 -22.02 27.11
N PHE A 5 -8.99 -23.15 26.48
CA PHE A 5 -8.70 -23.22 25.05
C PHE A 5 -9.95 -22.95 24.19
N GLU A 6 -11.13 -23.39 24.62
CA GLU A 6 -12.40 -23.05 23.96
C GLU A 6 -12.71 -21.54 24.03
N GLY A 7 -12.37 -20.89 25.15
CA GLY A 7 -12.46 -19.44 25.27
C GLY A 7 -11.56 -18.71 24.27
N ILE A 8 -10.32 -19.18 24.10
CA ILE A 8 -9.39 -18.65 23.08
C ILE A 8 -9.97 -18.87 21.68
N GLN A 9 -10.43 -20.09 21.37
CA GLN A 9 -11.05 -20.39 20.07
C GLN A 9 -12.24 -19.46 19.80
N TYR A 10 -13.11 -19.25 20.78
CA TYR A 10 -14.26 -18.39 20.64
C TYR A 10 -13.86 -16.94 20.32
N LEU A 11 -12.89 -16.39 21.05
CA LEU A 11 -12.39 -15.03 20.82
C LEU A 11 -11.84 -14.87 19.40
N PHE A 12 -10.98 -15.78 18.94
CA PHE A 12 -10.34 -15.62 17.63
C PHE A 12 -11.30 -15.92 16.48
N VAL A 13 -11.96 -17.07 16.51
CA VAL A 13 -12.75 -17.54 15.37
C VAL A 13 -14.05 -16.76 15.23
N ASN A 14 -14.77 -16.52 16.32
CA ASN A 14 -16.10 -15.93 16.25
C ASN A 14 -16.12 -14.40 16.42
N ILE A 15 -15.10 -13.81 17.05
CA ILE A 15 -15.04 -12.37 17.28
C ILE A 15 -13.99 -11.73 16.36
N LEU A 16 -12.71 -12.04 16.55
CA LEU A 16 -11.63 -11.33 15.86
C LEU A 16 -11.59 -11.63 14.36
N PHE A 17 -11.98 -12.83 13.92
CA PHE A 17 -12.01 -13.20 12.51
C PHE A 17 -13.33 -12.90 11.81
N ALA A 18 -14.38 -12.46 12.52
CA ALA A 18 -15.65 -12.11 11.89
C ALA A 18 -15.52 -11.08 10.74
N PRO A 19 -14.66 -10.04 10.83
CA PRO A 19 -14.43 -9.13 9.69
C PRO A 19 -13.77 -9.82 8.49
N LEU A 20 -12.86 -10.79 8.73
CA LEU A 20 -12.18 -11.54 7.68
C LEU A 20 -13.14 -12.52 6.99
N ASP A 21 -14.00 -13.18 7.76
CA ASP A 21 -15.07 -14.04 7.22
C ASP A 21 -16.06 -13.23 6.38
N PHE A 22 -16.40 -12.01 6.82
CA PHE A 22 -17.21 -11.08 6.04
C PHE A 22 -16.54 -10.75 4.69
N LEU A 23 -15.26 -10.36 4.70
CA LEU A 23 -14.53 -10.06 3.46
C LEU A 23 -14.47 -11.27 2.52
N ARG A 24 -14.24 -12.47 3.06
CA ARG A 24 -14.27 -13.73 2.28
C ARG A 24 -15.64 -13.98 1.66
N SER A 25 -16.73 -13.75 2.39
CA SER A 25 -18.08 -13.90 1.84
C SER A 25 -18.39 -12.84 0.77
N LEU A 26 -17.89 -11.62 0.96
CA LEU A 26 -18.05 -10.52 0.03
C LEU A 26 -17.30 -10.79 -1.28
N GLU A 27 -16.11 -11.39 -1.21
CA GLU A 27 -15.31 -11.78 -2.38
C GLU A 27 -16.10 -12.65 -3.36
N LEU A 28 -16.88 -13.61 -2.86
CA LEU A 28 -17.70 -14.52 -3.67
C LEU A 28 -18.80 -13.81 -4.46
N THR A 29 -19.20 -12.60 -4.05
CA THR A 29 -20.25 -11.82 -4.71
C THR A 29 -19.70 -10.63 -5.48
N SER A 30 -18.63 -10.01 -4.99
CA SER A 30 -17.95 -8.89 -5.62
C SER A 30 -16.49 -8.83 -5.18
N TRP A 31 -15.62 -9.31 -6.05
CA TRP A 31 -14.17 -9.19 -5.88
C TRP A 31 -13.73 -7.73 -5.73
N PHE A 32 -14.34 -6.80 -6.47
CA PHE A 32 -14.00 -5.38 -6.39
C PHE A 32 -14.33 -4.80 -5.00
N ALA A 33 -15.54 -5.08 -4.48
CA ALA A 33 -15.95 -4.60 -3.17
C ALA A 33 -15.10 -5.19 -2.04
N ALA A 34 -14.78 -6.49 -2.10
CA ALA A 34 -13.90 -7.14 -1.13
C ALA A 34 -12.48 -6.52 -1.10
N ASN A 35 -12.04 -5.93 -2.21
CA ASN A 35 -10.74 -5.28 -2.35
C ASN A 35 -10.77 -3.76 -2.17
N THR A 36 -11.87 -3.17 -1.67
CA THR A 36 -12.01 -1.70 -1.57
C THR A 36 -10.88 -1.04 -0.77
N ILE A 37 -10.42 -1.65 0.33
CA ILE A 37 -9.29 -1.12 1.12
C ILE A 37 -8.00 -1.11 0.30
N ASN A 38 -7.73 -2.16 -0.49
CA ASN A 38 -6.58 -2.23 -1.38
C ASN A 38 -6.65 -1.12 -2.43
N TRP A 39 -7.82 -0.88 -3.02
CA TRP A 39 -8.03 0.23 -3.97
C TRP A 39 -7.75 1.59 -3.34
N ILE A 40 -8.18 1.83 -2.11
CA ILE A 40 -7.88 3.07 -1.37
C ILE A 40 -6.37 3.25 -1.21
N PHE A 41 -5.65 2.22 -0.78
CA PHE A 41 -4.18 2.31 -0.64
C PHE A 41 -3.48 2.53 -1.98
N MET A 42 -3.93 1.88 -3.05
CA MET A 42 -3.38 2.11 -4.39
C MET A 42 -3.56 3.56 -4.85
N ILE A 43 -4.73 4.17 -4.58
CA ILE A 43 -5.00 5.58 -4.91
C ILE A 43 -4.09 6.51 -4.10
N ILE A 44 -3.90 6.24 -2.81
CA ILE A 44 -3.02 7.04 -1.94
C ILE A 44 -1.58 6.97 -2.47
N CYS A 45 -1.06 5.77 -2.73
CA CYS A 45 0.29 5.57 -3.25
C CYS A 45 0.47 6.25 -4.62
N ALA A 46 -0.48 6.09 -5.54
CA ALA A 46 -0.45 6.76 -6.85
C ALA A 46 -0.42 8.28 -6.71
N SER A 47 -1.25 8.83 -5.82
CA SER A 47 -1.31 10.28 -5.57
C SER A 47 0.01 10.81 -4.99
N ALA A 48 0.60 10.09 -4.04
CA ALA A 48 1.89 10.42 -3.48
C ALA A 48 3.01 10.39 -4.53
N MET A 49 3.05 9.36 -5.38
CA MET A 49 4.03 9.27 -6.48
C MET A 49 3.91 10.45 -7.44
N VAL A 50 2.68 10.77 -7.88
CA VAL A 50 2.42 11.92 -8.77
C VAL A 50 2.86 13.23 -8.12
N TYR A 51 2.58 13.42 -6.83
CA TYR A 51 3.03 14.59 -6.09
C TYR A 51 4.55 14.71 -6.09
N TRP A 52 5.28 13.64 -5.76
CA TRP A 52 6.75 13.67 -5.69
C TRP A 52 7.39 13.88 -7.06
N ILE A 53 6.87 13.27 -8.13
CA ILE A 53 7.35 13.52 -9.50
C ILE A 53 7.18 15.00 -9.87
N LYS A 54 6.06 15.63 -9.49
CA LYS A 54 5.86 17.07 -9.69
C LYS A 54 6.86 17.90 -8.90
N GLN A 55 7.15 17.53 -7.65
CA GLN A 55 8.16 18.22 -6.85
C GLN A 55 9.54 18.15 -7.52
N LEU A 56 9.96 16.96 -7.96
CA LEU A 56 11.23 16.78 -8.68
C LEU A 56 11.33 17.69 -9.91
N LYS A 57 10.26 17.74 -10.71
CA LYS A 57 10.22 18.60 -11.89
C LYS A 57 10.35 20.09 -11.57
N ILE A 58 9.75 20.56 -10.47
CA ILE A 58 9.88 21.97 -10.04
C ILE A 58 11.34 22.30 -9.70
N PHE A 59 12.05 21.39 -9.02
CA PHE A 59 13.46 21.61 -8.67
C PHE A 59 14.38 21.54 -9.89
N GLU A 60 14.09 20.65 -10.84
CA GLU A 60 14.77 20.60 -12.13
C GLU A 60 14.59 21.92 -12.91
N GLU A 61 13.36 22.43 -13.02
CA GLU A 61 13.05 23.69 -13.70
C GLU A 61 13.66 24.91 -13.00
N ALA A 62 13.85 24.87 -11.68
CA ALA A 62 14.48 25.96 -10.93
C ALA A 62 15.96 26.15 -11.28
N GLY A 63 16.63 25.14 -11.87
CA GLY A 63 18.02 25.24 -12.31
C GLY A 63 19.04 25.49 -11.20
N THR A 64 18.63 25.37 -9.93
CA THR A 64 19.48 25.57 -8.75
C THR A 64 20.27 24.32 -8.37
N GLU A 65 19.99 23.19 -9.00
CA GLU A 65 20.69 21.93 -8.74
C GLU A 65 22.05 21.90 -9.43
N LYS A 66 23.10 21.62 -8.65
CA LYS A 66 24.46 21.50 -9.17
C LYS A 66 24.65 20.11 -9.80
N GLN A 67 24.30 19.97 -11.08
CA GLN A 67 24.55 18.76 -11.87
C GLN A 67 25.98 18.76 -12.44
N ASP A 68 26.99 18.71 -11.58
CA ASP A 68 28.39 18.56 -12.03
C ASP A 68 28.72 17.07 -12.15
N THR A 69 28.24 16.42 -13.22
CA THR A 69 28.53 15.01 -13.49
C THR A 69 29.83 14.90 -14.27
N THR A 70 30.95 14.69 -13.59
CA THR A 70 32.22 14.37 -14.26
C THR A 70 32.17 12.93 -14.78
N ALA A 71 31.74 12.74 -16.02
CA ALA A 71 31.94 11.49 -16.73
C ALA A 71 33.41 11.43 -17.17
N HIS A 72 34.22 10.56 -16.56
CA HIS A 72 35.52 10.24 -17.13
C HIS A 72 35.30 9.62 -18.51
N SER A 73 35.76 10.30 -19.57
CA SER A 73 35.77 9.74 -20.91
C SER A 73 36.74 8.57 -20.93
N PHE A 74 36.23 7.35 -20.80
CA PHE A 74 37.02 6.12 -20.86
C PHE A 74 37.51 5.80 -22.28
N LEU A 75 36.94 6.44 -23.30
CA LEU A 75 37.36 6.32 -24.69
C LEU A 75 37.64 7.72 -25.23
N LYS A 76 38.80 7.86 -25.86
CA LYS A 76 39.31 9.07 -26.51
C LYS A 76 39.01 9.01 -28.00
#